data_AF-A0A954KW14-F1
#
_entry.id   AF-A0A954KW14-F1
#
_cell.length_a   1.000
_cell.length_b   1.000
_cell.length_c   1.000
_cell.angle_alpha   90.00
_cell.angle_beta   90.00
_cell.angle_gamma   90.00
#
_symmetry.space_group_name_H-M   'P 1'
#
loop_
_entity.id
_entity.type
_entity.pdbx_description
1 polymer ?
#
loop_
_entity_poly.entity_id
_entity_poly.type
_entity_poly.pdbx_seq_one_letter_code
_entity_poly.pdbx_strand_id
1 'polypeptide(L)'
;MTSNFTELQEQISRAMGCDRGALRARLRSIERLQKEGKPFDRSLGQLREDVNKSISRREERVARLPKITYDTDLPVVGQKDKIIDAIREHQVVVICGETGSGKSTQLPKICLEMGRGIDGLIGHTQPRRIAARSVAARIADELSTPLGTGVGF
;
A
#
# COMPACT_ATOMS: atom_id res chain seq x y z
N MET A 1 21.60 -21.53 14.79
CA MET A 1 20.76 -20.49 15.43
C MET A 1 20.55 -19.25 14.56
N THR A 2 21.39 -18.96 13.57
CA THR A 2 21.23 -17.84 12.61
C THR A 2 19.97 -17.93 11.74
N SER A 3 19.49 -19.14 11.45
CA SER A 3 18.29 -19.39 10.64
C SER A 3 17.03 -18.68 11.15
N ASN A 4 16.90 -18.44 12.46
CA ASN A 4 15.67 -17.89 13.03
C ASN A 4 15.53 -16.37 12.78
N PHE A 5 16.64 -15.63 12.81
CA PHE A 5 16.62 -14.19 12.56
C PHE A 5 16.45 -13.86 11.09
N THR A 6 17.05 -14.65 10.19
CA THR A 6 16.85 -14.52 8.74
C THR A 6 15.38 -14.77 8.37
N GLU A 7 14.77 -15.82 8.90
CA GLU A 7 13.34 -16.10 8.69
C GLU A 7 12.46 -14.94 9.19
N LEU A 8 12.77 -14.40 10.38
CA LEU A 8 12.03 -13.26 10.92
C LEU A 8 12.22 -11.99 10.07
N GLN A 9 13.39 -11.79 9.49
CA GLN A 9 13.66 -10.69 8.56
C GLN A 9 12.84 -10.82 7.27
N GLU A 10 12.69 -12.03 6.74
CA GLU A 10 11.80 -12.32 5.61
C GLU A 10 10.34 -12.09 5.97
N GLN A 11 9.88 -12.52 7.15
CA GLN A 11 8.52 -12.27 7.63
C GLN A 11 8.24 -10.76 7.76
N ILE A 12 9.19 -9.97 8.27
CA ILE A 12 9.04 -8.50 8.35
C ILE A 12 8.86 -7.88 6.95
N SER A 13 9.41 -8.46 5.88
CA SER A 13 9.17 -7.95 4.52
C SER A 13 7.69 -8.07 4.09
N ARG A 14 6.94 -9.01 4.68
CA ARG A 14 5.51 -9.25 4.44
C ARG A 14 4.60 -8.46 5.38
N ALA A 15 5.14 -7.77 6.39
CA ALA A 15 4.39 -6.91 7.30
C ALA A 15 3.89 -5.63 6.62
N MET A 16 2.99 -4.88 7.27
CA MET A 16 2.53 -3.56 6.82
C MET A 16 3.71 -2.61 6.60
N GLY A 17 3.70 -1.86 5.49
CA GLY A 17 4.78 -0.94 5.12
C GLY A 17 5.21 0.02 6.24
N CYS A 18 4.25 0.60 6.98
CA CYS A 18 4.51 1.49 8.11
C CYS A 18 5.24 0.81 9.28
N ASP A 19 5.03 -0.49 9.49
CA ASP A 19 5.57 -1.22 10.64
C ASP A 19 6.98 -1.76 10.37
N ARG A 20 7.32 -2.02 9.10
CA ARG A 20 8.60 -2.64 8.70
C ARG A 20 9.82 -1.95 9.30
N GLY A 21 9.84 -0.62 9.34
CA GLY A 21 10.96 0.15 9.89
C GLY A 21 11.17 -0.11 11.38
N ALA A 22 10.10 -0.03 12.17
CA ALA A 22 10.15 -0.23 13.61
C ALA A 22 10.48 -1.69 13.97
N LEU A 23 9.87 -2.65 13.25
CA LEU A 23 10.11 -4.08 13.43
C LEU A 23 11.58 -4.45 13.12
N ARG A 24 12.15 -3.92 12.03
CA ARG A 24 13.58 -4.11 11.70
C ARG A 24 14.50 -3.49 12.74
N ALA A 25 14.16 -2.32 13.28
CA ALA A 25 14.95 -1.70 14.35
C ALA A 25 14.95 -2.54 15.63
N ARG A 26 13.79 -3.10 16.02
CA ARG A 26 13.67 -4.02 17.15
C ARG A 26 14.43 -5.32 16.93
N LEU A 27 14.39 -5.89 15.73
CA LEU A 27 15.17 -7.07 15.36
C LEU A 27 16.68 -6.84 15.57
N ARG A 28 17.22 -5.72 15.05
CA ARG A 28 18.63 -5.36 15.23
C ARG A 28 19.02 -5.20 16.70
N SER A 29 18.14 -4.63 17.52
CA SER A 29 18.37 -4.51 18.97
C SER A 29 18.43 -5.88 19.67
N ILE A 30 17.58 -6.83 19.27
CA ILE A 30 17.58 -8.20 19.80
C ILE A 30 18.84 -8.95 19.36
N GLU A 31 19.24 -8.83 18.10
CA GLU A 31 20.50 -9.40 17.60
C GLU A 31 21.71 -8.90 18.41
N ARG A 32 21.70 -7.62 18.81
CA ARG A 32 22.74 -7.06 19.69
C ARG A 32 22.70 -7.69 21.08
N LEU A 33 21.53 -7.81 21.71
CA LEU A 33 21.39 -8.45 23.03
C LEU A 33 21.86 -9.90 23.02
N GLN A 34 21.57 -10.64 21.94
CA GLN A 34 22.06 -12.00 21.76
C GLN A 34 23.60 -12.05 21.73
N LYS A 35 24.24 -11.16 20.97
CA LYS A 35 25.72 -11.08 20.93
C LYS A 35 26.33 -10.73 22.27
N GLU A 36 25.65 -9.91 23.07
CA GLU A 36 26.07 -9.53 24.42
C GLU A 36 25.75 -10.58 25.50
N GLY A 37 25.12 -11.71 25.13
CA GLY A 37 24.71 -12.75 26.08
C GLY A 37 23.63 -12.32 27.08
N LYS A 38 22.89 -11.24 26.78
CA LYS A 38 21.82 -10.72 27.63
C LYS A 38 20.49 -11.42 27.31
N PRO A 39 19.58 -11.54 28.28
CA PRO A 39 18.27 -12.17 28.04
C PRO A 39 17.47 -11.40 26.99
N PHE A 40 17.00 -12.12 25.96
CA PHE A 40 16.22 -11.54 24.85
C PHE A 40 14.93 -12.30 24.52
N ASP A 41 14.64 -13.42 25.20
CA ASP A 41 13.53 -14.31 24.86
C ASP A 41 12.16 -13.60 24.88
N ARG A 42 11.90 -12.79 25.90
CA ARG A 42 10.66 -12.00 26.01
C ARG A 42 10.52 -11.01 24.86
N SER A 43 11.59 -10.28 24.55
CA SER A 43 11.59 -9.27 23.48
C SER A 43 11.43 -9.92 22.10
N LEU A 44 12.03 -11.09 21.89
CA LEU A 44 11.87 -11.89 20.68
C LEU A 44 10.45 -12.44 20.52
N GLY A 45 9.86 -12.95 21.61
CA GLY A 45 8.46 -13.38 21.64
C GLY A 45 7.50 -12.25 21.24
N GLN A 46 7.67 -11.07 21.84
CA GLN A 46 6.85 -9.90 21.51
C GLN A 46 7.05 -9.45 20.06
N LEU A 47 8.29 -9.46 19.56
CA LEU A 47 8.56 -9.10 18.17
C LEU A 47 7.84 -10.04 17.20
N ARG A 48 7.87 -11.36 17.43
CA ARG A 48 7.16 -12.33 16.58
C ARG A 48 5.67 -12.09 16.56
N GLU A 49 5.07 -11.84 17.72
CA GLU A 49 3.66 -11.53 17.83
C GLU A 49 3.29 -10.26 17.03
N ASP A 50 4.09 -9.20 17.18
CA ASP A 50 3.86 -7.93 16.47
C ASP A 50 4.05 -8.08 14.95
N VAL A 51 5.03 -8.88 14.52
CA VAL A 51 5.23 -9.24 13.10
C VAL A 51 4.00 -9.96 12.55
N ASN A 52 3.51 -11.00 13.24
CA ASN A 52 2.35 -11.76 12.80
C ASN A 52 1.09 -10.89 12.73
N LYS A 53 0.83 -10.06 13.74
CA LYS A 53 -0.28 -9.09 13.74
C LYS A 53 -0.21 -8.15 12.53
N SER A 54 0.98 -7.65 12.21
CA SER A 54 1.19 -6.76 11.06
C SER A 54 1.01 -7.47 9.72
N ILE A 55 1.48 -8.71 9.59
CA ILE A 55 1.27 -9.54 8.39
C ILE A 55 -0.22 -9.81 8.18
N SER A 56 -0.94 -10.28 9.21
CA SER A 56 -2.37 -10.56 9.12
C SER A 56 -3.17 -9.31 8.73
N ARG A 57 -2.85 -8.15 9.29
CA ARG A 57 -3.46 -6.87 8.89
C ARG A 57 -3.24 -6.54 7.41
N ARG A 58 -2.06 -6.84 6.88
CA ARG A 58 -1.75 -6.64 5.46
C ARG A 58 -2.52 -7.63 4.59
N GLU A 59 -2.58 -8.90 4.97
CA GLU A 59 -3.33 -9.94 4.27
C GLU A 59 -4.82 -9.62 4.22
N GLU A 60 -5.41 -9.15 5.32
CA GLU A 60 -6.79 -8.67 5.35
C GLU A 60 -7.02 -7.52 4.36
N ARG A 61 -6.06 -6.59 4.23
CA ARG A 61 -6.15 -5.50 3.25
C ARG A 61 -6.06 -6.00 1.81
N VAL A 62 -5.19 -6.96 1.55
CA VAL A 62 -5.08 -7.61 0.23
C VAL A 62 -6.40 -8.31 -0.12
N ALA A 63 -6.97 -9.07 0.82
CA ALA A 63 -8.23 -9.80 0.62
C ALA A 63 -9.43 -8.87 0.40
N ARG A 64 -9.37 -7.63 0.87
CA ARG A 64 -10.42 -6.61 0.70
C ARG A 64 -10.25 -5.75 -0.56
N LEU A 65 -9.23 -5.99 -1.39
CA LEU A 65 -9.06 -5.22 -2.62
C LEU A 65 -10.26 -5.46 -3.56
N PRO A 66 -10.95 -4.39 -3.99
CA PRO A 66 -12.02 -4.54 -4.96
C PRO A 66 -11.45 -5.00 -6.30
N LYS A 67 -12.27 -5.71 -7.09
CA LYS A 67 -11.92 -6.02 -8.48
C LYS A 67 -11.92 -4.73 -9.28
N ILE A 68 -10.76 -4.38 -9.84
CA ILE A 68 -10.61 -3.15 -10.62
C ILE A 68 -10.99 -3.45 -12.08
N THR A 69 -11.94 -2.70 -12.61
CA THR A 69 -12.31 -2.67 -14.02
C THR A 69 -11.99 -1.30 -14.60
N TYR A 70 -11.73 -1.24 -15.90
CA TYR A 70 -11.40 0.00 -16.59
C TYR A 70 -12.35 0.25 -17.75
N ASP A 71 -12.69 1.52 -17.95
CA ASP A 71 -13.35 1.99 -19.17
C ASP A 71 -12.29 2.12 -20.27
N THR A 72 -12.31 1.21 -21.25
CA THR A 72 -11.31 1.13 -22.32
C THR A 72 -11.36 2.31 -23.28
N ASP A 73 -12.45 3.09 -23.26
CA ASP A 73 -12.61 4.25 -24.14
C ASP A 73 -11.84 5.48 -23.62
N LEU A 74 -11.38 5.45 -22.36
CA LEU A 74 -10.62 6.55 -21.77
C LEU A 74 -9.15 6.53 -22.22
N PRO A 75 -8.61 7.64 -22.78
CA PRO A 75 -7.22 7.70 -23.25
C PRO A 75 -6.16 7.29 -22.21
N VAL A 76 -6.39 7.60 -20.93
CA VAL A 76 -5.47 7.23 -19.84
C VAL A 76 -5.34 5.72 -19.66
N VAL A 77 -6.38 4.95 -19.96
CA VAL A 77 -6.39 3.49 -19.83
C VAL A 77 -5.54 2.85 -20.93
N GLY A 78 -5.58 3.41 -22.16
CA GLY A 78 -4.69 2.99 -23.25
C GLY A 78 -3.20 3.23 -22.97
N GLN A 79 -2.86 4.08 -21.99
CA GLN A 79 -1.49 4.35 -21.55
C GLN A 79 -1.15 3.70 -20.20
N LYS A 80 -1.99 2.78 -19.70
CA LYS A 80 -1.88 2.20 -18.35
C LYS A 80 -0.50 1.62 -18.07
N ASP A 81 0.00 0.75 -18.94
CA ASP A 81 1.27 0.05 -18.71
C ASP A 81 2.45 1.04 -18.65
N LYS A 82 2.47 2.02 -19.57
CA LYS A 82 3.45 3.11 -19.56
C LYS A 82 3.40 3.93 -18.27
N ILE A 83 2.21 4.20 -17.73
CA ILE A 83 2.04 4.90 -16.45
C ILE A 83 2.56 4.04 -15.29
N ILE A 84 2.24 2.75 -15.28
CA ILE A 84 2.71 1.81 -14.25
C ILE A 84 4.23 1.77 -14.22
N ASP A 85 4.87 1.64 -15.39
CA ASP A 85 6.33 1.57 -15.50
C ASP A 85 6.97 2.89 -15.06
N ALA A 86 6.42 4.03 -15.49
CA ALA A 86 6.89 5.33 -15.04
C ALA A 86 6.84 5.47 -13.50
N ILE A 87 5.74 5.04 -12.86
CA ILE A 87 5.56 5.09 -11.39
C ILE A 87 6.48 4.10 -10.66
N ARG A 88 6.87 2.98 -11.29
CA ARG A 88 7.83 2.03 -10.71
C ARG A 88 9.24 2.58 -10.72
N GLU A 89 9.62 3.20 -11.83
CA GLU A 89 10.99 3.68 -12.06
C GLU A 89 11.28 5.03 -11.41
N HIS A 90 10.25 5.88 -11.26
CA HIS A 90 10.43 7.25 -10.81
C HIS A 90 9.62 7.55 -9.56
N GLN A 91 10.26 8.17 -8.57
CA GLN A 91 9.58 8.62 -7.35
C GLN A 91 8.53 9.72 -7.63
N VAL A 92 8.76 10.54 -8.66
CA VAL A 92 7.86 11.63 -9.09
C VAL A 92 7.61 11.49 -10.59
N VAL A 93 6.32 11.44 -10.96
CA VAL A 93 5.87 11.35 -12.35
C VAL A 93 4.90 12.49 -12.63
N VAL A 94 5.11 13.21 -13.73
CA VAL A 94 4.18 14.22 -14.23
C VAL A 94 3.35 13.61 -15.35
N ILE A 95 2.03 13.54 -15.14
CA ILE A 95 1.09 12.98 -16.12
C ILE A 95 0.26 14.10 -16.71
N CYS A 96 0.49 14.38 -17.99
CA CYS A 96 -0.25 15.38 -18.76
C CYS A 96 -1.32 14.71 -19.64
N GLY A 97 -2.45 15.38 -19.80
CA GLY A 97 -3.51 14.96 -20.72
C GLY A 97 -4.66 15.95 -20.69
N GLU A 98 -5.47 16.00 -21.75
CA GLU A 98 -6.61 16.91 -21.85
C GLU A 98 -7.68 16.67 -20.78
N THR A 99 -8.53 17.67 -20.52
CA THR A 99 -9.72 17.49 -19.67
C THR A 99 -10.61 16.41 -20.27
N GLY A 100 -11.13 15.50 -19.45
CA GLY A 100 -11.97 14.39 -19.92
C GLY A 100 -11.21 13.09 -20.21
N SER A 101 -9.88 13.11 -20.31
CA SER A 101 -9.04 11.91 -20.53
C SER A 101 -9.11 10.80 -19.46
N GLY A 102 -9.86 11.00 -18.37
CA GLY A 102 -10.02 10.02 -17.29
C GLY A 102 -8.98 10.07 -16.17
N LYS A 103 -8.04 11.03 -16.16
CA LYS A 103 -6.94 11.10 -15.16
C LYS A 103 -7.41 11.00 -13.71
N SER A 104 -8.34 11.86 -13.29
CA SER A 104 -8.77 11.94 -11.89
C SER A 104 -9.52 10.70 -11.40
N THR A 105 -10.15 9.95 -12.30
CA THR A 105 -10.92 8.74 -11.94
C THR A 105 -10.09 7.47 -12.08
N GLN A 106 -9.20 7.38 -13.09
CA GLN A 106 -8.47 6.15 -13.39
C GLN A 106 -7.10 6.05 -12.73
N LEU A 107 -6.36 7.17 -12.53
CA LEU A 107 -5.03 7.10 -11.91
C LEU A 107 -5.05 6.52 -10.48
N PRO A 108 -6.01 6.86 -9.60
CA PRO A 108 -6.10 6.22 -8.29
C PRO A 108 -6.33 4.70 -8.37
N LYS A 109 -7.12 4.24 -9.36
CA LYS A 109 -7.37 2.82 -9.62
C LYS A 109 -6.11 2.11 -10.11
N ILE A 110 -5.34 2.73 -11.02
CA ILE A 110 -4.03 2.19 -11.45
C ILE A 110 -3.07 2.08 -10.26
N CYS A 111 -2.98 3.10 -9.40
CA CYS A 111 -2.18 3.04 -8.17
C CYS A 111 -2.66 1.92 -7.22
N LEU A 112 -3.98 1.69 -7.16
CA LEU A 112 -4.56 0.61 -6.36
C LEU A 112 -4.19 -0.78 -6.92
N GLU A 113 -4.25 -0.96 -8.26
CA GLU A 113 -3.83 -2.17 -8.97
C GLU A 113 -2.34 -2.49 -8.69
N MET A 114 -1.50 -1.45 -8.62
CA MET A 114 -0.09 -1.58 -8.22
C MET A 114 0.13 -1.90 -6.72
N GLY A 115 -0.95 -2.04 -5.95
CA GLY A 115 -0.89 -2.35 -4.51
C GLY A 115 -0.54 -1.16 -3.62
N ARG A 116 -0.54 0.08 -4.13
CA ARG A 116 -0.19 1.27 -3.32
C ARG A 116 -1.19 1.54 -2.19
N GLY A 117 -2.42 1.05 -2.32
CA GLY A 117 -3.44 1.10 -1.26
C GLY A 117 -3.34 0.00 -0.19
N ILE A 118 -2.44 -0.98 -0.35
CA ILE A 118 -2.29 -2.10 0.61
C ILE A 118 -1.47 -1.62 1.81
N ASP A 119 -0.25 -1.17 1.54
CA ASP A 119 0.74 -0.78 2.56
C ASP A 119 0.48 0.63 3.13
N GLY A 120 -0.48 1.37 2.58
CA GLY A 120 -0.75 2.76 2.92
C GLY A 120 -2.13 3.23 2.46
N LEU A 121 -2.24 4.52 2.12
CA LEU A 121 -3.43 5.15 1.55
C LEU A 121 -3.03 5.90 0.27
N ILE A 122 -3.94 5.96 -0.70
CA ILE A 122 -3.77 6.77 -1.91
C ILE A 122 -4.45 8.11 -1.67
N GLY A 123 -3.67 9.17 -1.51
CA GLY A 123 -4.18 10.53 -1.39
C GLY A 123 -4.45 11.13 -2.77
N HIS A 124 -5.71 11.48 -3.04
CA HIS A 124 -6.10 12.17 -4.27
C HIS A 124 -6.61 13.57 -3.93
N THR A 125 -5.77 14.58 -4.19
CA THR A 125 -6.11 15.97 -3.89
C THR A 125 -6.80 16.63 -5.09
N GLN A 126 -7.79 17.48 -4.80
CA GLN A 126 -8.51 18.26 -5.80
C GLN A 126 -8.62 19.70 -5.29
N PRO A 127 -8.44 20.73 -6.16
CA PRO A 127 -8.47 22.13 -5.74
C PRO A 127 -9.87 22.58 -5.27
N ARG A 128 -10.94 21.87 -5.66
CA ARG A 128 -12.32 22.19 -5.30
C ARG A 128 -12.96 21.04 -4.52
N ARG A 129 -13.60 21.35 -3.40
CA ARG A 129 -14.30 20.37 -2.54
C ARG A 129 -15.36 19.57 -3.30
N ILE A 130 -16.13 20.24 -4.18
CA ILE A 130 -17.17 19.57 -4.99
C ILE A 130 -16.56 18.55 -5.97
N ALA A 131 -15.39 18.85 -6.53
CA ALA A 131 -14.67 17.91 -7.39
C ALA A 131 -14.13 16.72 -6.60
N ALA A 132 -13.54 16.94 -5.41
CA ALA A 132 -13.09 15.87 -4.54
C ALA A 132 -14.23 14.88 -4.22
N ARG A 133 -15.38 15.41 -3.80
CA ARG A 133 -16.57 14.61 -3.47
C ARG A 133 -17.12 13.84 -4.68
N SER A 134 -17.26 14.51 -5.83
CA SER A 134 -17.78 13.90 -7.05
C SER A 134 -16.85 12.80 -7.59
N VAL A 135 -15.54 13.05 -7.59
CA VAL A 135 -14.54 12.05 -8.01
C VAL A 135 -14.53 10.85 -7.07
N ALA A 136 -14.54 11.08 -5.75
CA ALA A 136 -14.58 9.98 -4.77
C ALA A 136 -15.86 9.14 -4.90
N ALA A 137 -17.03 9.76 -5.05
CA ALA A 137 -18.29 9.05 -5.28
C ALA A 137 -18.24 8.21 -6.56
N ARG A 138 -17.70 8.76 -7.66
CA ARG A 138 -17.55 8.04 -8.93
C ARG A 138 -16.56 6.88 -8.83
N ILE A 139 -15.42 7.06 -8.17
CA ILE A 139 -14.44 5.98 -7.98
C ILE A 139 -15.05 4.87 -7.10
N ALA A 140 -15.81 5.22 -6.07
CA ALA A 140 -16.50 4.24 -5.22
C ALA A 140 -17.48 3.38 -6.02
N ASP A 141 -18.27 4.02 -6.90
CA ASP A 141 -19.20 3.35 -7.82
C ASP A 141 -18.47 2.45 -8.81
N GLU A 142 -17.43 2.95 -9.49
CA GLU A 142 -16.61 2.17 -10.43
C GLU A 142 -15.91 0.98 -9.77
N LEU A 143 -15.60 1.06 -8.46
CA LEU A 143 -15.00 -0.04 -7.68
C LEU A 143 -16.05 -0.91 -6.97
N SER A 144 -17.34 -0.63 -7.15
CA SER A 144 -18.45 -1.35 -6.50
C SER A 144 -18.28 -1.43 -4.96
N THR A 145 -17.82 -0.33 -4.36
CA THR A 145 -17.61 -0.22 -2.91
C THR A 145 -18.44 0.91 -2.32
N PRO A 146 -19.02 0.76 -1.12
CA PRO A 146 -19.71 1.87 -0.47
C PRO A 146 -18.75 3.05 -0.22
N LEU A 147 -19.19 4.26 -0.53
CA LEU A 147 -18.45 5.47 -0.17
C LEU A 147 -18.28 5.55 1.36
N GLY A 148 -17.08 5.88 1.82
CA GLY A 148 -16.67 5.85 3.23
C GLY A 148 -15.98 4.56 3.68
N THR A 149 -15.88 3.54 2.81
CA THR A 149 -15.17 2.28 3.10
C THR A 149 -13.82 2.23 2.39
N GLY A 150 -13.76 1.65 1.17
CA GLY A 150 -12.54 1.60 0.35
C GLY A 150 -12.16 2.94 -0.28
N VAL A 151 -13.13 3.85 -0.42
CA VAL A 151 -12.96 5.20 -1.00
C VAL A 151 -13.68 6.20 -0.11
N GLY A 152 -13.06 7.35 0.18
CA GLY A 152 -13.63 8.39 1.03
C GLY A 152 -13.01 9.77 0.80
N PHE A 153 -13.50 10.78 1.51
CA PHE A 153 -13.02 12.17 1.51
C PHE A 153 -13.24 12.85 2.85
#